data_AF-A0A2N3EG25-F1
#
_entry.id   AF-A0A2N3EG25-F1
#
_cell.length_a   1.000
_cell.length_b   1.000
_cell.length_c   1.000
_cell.angle_alpha   90.00
_cell.angle_beta   90.00
_cell.angle_gamma   90.00
#
_symmetry.space_group_name_H-M   'P 1'
#
loop_
_entity.id
_entity.type
_entity.pdbx_description
1 polymer ?
#
loop_
_entity_poly.entity_id
_entity_poly.type
_entity_poly.pdbx_seq_one_letter_code
_entity_poly.pdbx_strand_id
1 'polypeptide(L)'
;MAGAPRPARVRRHKREAAMRGRQAENESPAPDRRREDAARAAWLYFVAGRTQDEIAAQLDLSRQAVQRLVALAVGEKLIKFRLDHPLATGMALAERLKQRFALEFCDVAPSDPAAPSSVAGVAGALAARLHRLLSAKAPAIICVGTGRTLRAAVEEIDALD
;
A
#
# COMPACT_ATOMS: atom_id res chain seq x y z
N MET A 1 -1.13 -24.47 -75.08
CA MET A 1 -0.99 -23.11 -74.51
C MET A 1 -2.26 -22.83 -73.73
N ALA A 2 -2.22 -22.93 -72.39
CA ALA A 2 -2.10 -21.80 -71.45
C ALA A 2 -3.41 -20.99 -71.35
N GLY A 3 -4.07 -20.77 -70.21
CA GLY A 3 -3.71 -21.06 -68.82
C GLY A 3 -4.92 -20.89 -67.89
N ALA A 4 -4.82 -21.46 -66.68
CA ALA A 4 -5.83 -21.44 -65.64
C ALA A 4 -5.92 -20.07 -64.92
N PRO A 5 -7.09 -19.65 -64.43
CA PRO A 5 -7.21 -18.45 -63.60
C PRO A 5 -6.74 -18.73 -62.17
N ARG A 6 -5.89 -17.82 -61.65
CA ARG A 6 -5.41 -17.80 -60.26
C ARG A 6 -6.52 -17.32 -59.31
N PRO A 7 -6.76 -17.97 -58.15
CA PRO A 7 -7.57 -17.36 -57.10
C PRO A 7 -6.66 -16.50 -56.18
N ALA A 8 -6.74 -15.18 -56.34
CA ALA A 8 -6.12 -14.22 -55.42
C ALA A 8 -7.20 -13.54 -54.56
N ARG A 9 -7.72 -14.20 -53.52
CA ARG A 9 -8.66 -13.53 -52.60
C ARG A 9 -8.88 -14.19 -51.22
N VAL A 10 -7.86 -14.71 -50.55
CA VAL A 10 -8.01 -15.17 -49.14
C VAL A 10 -6.79 -14.83 -48.28
N ARG A 11 -6.24 -13.61 -48.41
CA ARG A 11 -5.10 -13.16 -47.55
C ARG A 11 -5.31 -11.83 -46.81
N ARG A 12 -6.37 -11.06 -47.09
CA ARG A 12 -6.60 -9.77 -46.40
C ARG A 12 -7.26 -9.91 -45.03
N HIS A 13 -8.27 -10.77 -44.86
CA HIS A 13 -8.97 -10.87 -43.57
C HIS A 13 -8.15 -11.50 -42.42
N LYS A 14 -7.18 -12.38 -42.71
CA LYS A 14 -6.35 -12.99 -41.66
C LYS A 14 -5.32 -12.01 -41.06
N ARG A 15 -4.96 -10.95 -41.78
CA ARG A 15 -4.03 -9.90 -41.30
C ARG A 15 -4.72 -8.85 -40.43
N GLU A 16 -5.99 -8.53 -40.68
CA GLU A 16 -6.77 -7.59 -39.86
C GLU A 16 -7.15 -8.18 -38.49
N ALA A 17 -7.49 -9.47 -38.43
CA ALA A 17 -7.74 -10.16 -37.16
C ALA A 17 -6.46 -10.29 -36.30
N ALA A 18 -5.31 -10.52 -36.93
CA ALA A 18 -4.00 -10.59 -36.26
C ALA A 18 -3.41 -9.20 -35.89
N MET A 19 -4.00 -8.11 -36.37
CA MET A 19 -3.68 -6.73 -35.96
C MET A 19 -4.57 -6.30 -34.79
N ARG A 20 -5.86 -6.67 -34.79
CA ARG A 20 -6.77 -6.43 -33.65
C ARG A 20 -6.37 -7.20 -32.39
N GLY A 21 -5.92 -8.45 -32.54
CA GLY A 21 -5.40 -9.24 -31.41
C GLY A 21 -4.15 -8.64 -30.75
N ARG A 22 -3.29 -7.96 -31.52
CA ARG A 22 -2.10 -7.27 -31.00
C ARG A 22 -2.39 -5.89 -30.42
N GLN A 23 -3.48 -5.24 -30.84
CA GLN A 23 -3.89 -3.95 -30.29
C GLN A 23 -4.56 -4.09 -28.91
N ALA A 24 -5.27 -5.20 -28.65
CA ALA A 24 -5.83 -5.50 -27.34
C ALA A 24 -4.77 -5.84 -26.27
N GLU A 25 -3.57 -6.27 -26.68
CA GLU A 25 -2.45 -6.58 -25.77
C GLU A 25 -1.65 -5.33 -25.33
N ASN A 26 -1.92 -4.14 -25.89
CA ASN A 26 -1.12 -2.92 -25.64
C ASN A 26 -1.89 -1.76 -24.99
N GLU A 27 -3.12 -1.97 -24.53
CA GLU A 27 -3.78 -1.03 -23.62
C GLU A 27 -3.18 -1.20 -22.23
N SER A 28 -2.23 -0.33 -21.88
CA SER A 28 -1.86 -0.14 -20.48
C SER A 28 -3.14 0.14 -19.69
N PRO A 29 -3.47 -0.65 -18.65
CA PRO A 29 -4.72 -0.48 -17.93
C PRO A 29 -4.81 0.95 -17.38
N ALA A 30 -5.99 1.57 -17.49
CA ALA A 30 -6.27 2.87 -16.90
C ALA A 30 -5.81 2.87 -15.42
N PRO A 31 -5.23 3.98 -14.92
CA PRO A 31 -4.55 4.02 -13.63
C PRO A 31 -5.39 3.48 -12.47
N ASP A 32 -6.71 3.69 -12.50
CA ASP A 32 -7.64 3.17 -11.48
C ASP A 32 -7.72 1.64 -11.49
N ARG A 33 -7.79 1.00 -12.67
CA ARG A 33 -7.89 -0.46 -12.79
C ARG A 33 -6.64 -1.16 -12.26
N ARG A 34 -5.47 -0.58 -12.52
CA ARG A 34 -4.20 -1.12 -12.02
C ARG A 34 -4.08 -0.98 -10.50
N ARG A 35 -4.59 0.13 -9.95
CA ARG A 35 -4.64 0.39 -8.51
C ARG A 35 -5.62 -0.56 -7.80
N GLU A 36 -6.76 -0.85 -8.42
CA GLU A 36 -7.71 -1.87 -7.96
C GLU A 36 -7.09 -3.28 -7.94
N ASP A 37 -6.39 -3.66 -9.02
CA ASP A 37 -5.69 -4.95 -9.09
C ASP A 37 -4.59 -5.06 -8.02
N ALA A 38 -3.88 -3.96 -7.75
CA ALA A 38 -2.89 -3.86 -6.68
C ALA A 38 -3.54 -4.04 -5.29
N ALA A 39 -4.64 -3.34 -5.03
CA ALA A 39 -5.39 -3.47 -3.78
C ALA A 39 -5.92 -4.90 -3.57
N ARG A 40 -6.45 -5.53 -4.63
CA ARG A 40 -6.94 -6.91 -4.57
C ARG A 40 -5.83 -7.92 -4.30
N ALA A 41 -4.71 -7.82 -5.02
CA ALA A 41 -3.55 -8.68 -4.81
C ALA A 41 -2.98 -8.54 -3.38
N ALA A 42 -2.90 -7.31 -2.89
CA ALA A 42 -2.49 -7.01 -1.53
C ALA A 42 -3.42 -7.61 -0.48
N TRP A 43 -4.74 -7.47 -0.63
CA TRP A 43 -5.71 -8.03 0.29
C TRP A 43 -5.61 -9.57 0.35
N LEU A 44 -5.51 -10.23 -0.80
CA LEU A 44 -5.36 -11.69 -0.85
C LEU A 44 -4.07 -12.16 -0.15
N TYR A 45 -2.98 -11.38 -0.27
CA TYR A 45 -1.71 -11.71 0.35
C TYR A 45 -1.70 -11.46 1.86
N PHE A 46 -1.99 -10.23 2.30
CA PHE A 46 -1.84 -9.83 3.71
C PHE A 46 -3.02 -10.20 4.60
N VAL A 47 -4.24 -10.25 4.05
CA VAL A 47 -5.46 -10.53 4.82
C VAL A 47 -5.91 -11.98 4.64
N ALA A 48 -5.99 -12.45 3.39
CA ALA A 48 -6.44 -13.82 3.12
C ALA A 48 -5.33 -14.88 3.23
N GLY A 49 -4.07 -14.47 3.48
CA GLY A 49 -2.94 -15.38 3.70
C GLY A 49 -2.55 -16.24 2.49
N ARG A 50 -2.94 -15.83 1.28
CA ARG A 50 -2.64 -16.58 0.05
C ARG A 50 -1.20 -16.38 -0.37
N THR A 51 -0.58 -17.44 -0.85
CA THR A 51 0.73 -17.38 -1.50
C THR A 51 0.62 -16.66 -2.85
N GLN A 52 1.74 -16.11 -3.33
CA GLN A 52 1.76 -15.43 -4.63
C GLN A 52 1.38 -16.35 -5.80
N ASP A 53 1.63 -17.66 -5.70
CA ASP A 53 1.21 -18.63 -6.72
C ASP A 53 -0.31 -18.84 -6.73
N GLU A 54 -0.92 -18.97 -5.55
CA GLU A 54 -2.38 -19.08 -5.44
C GLU A 54 -3.06 -17.81 -5.97
N ILE A 55 -2.50 -16.63 -5.65
CA ILE A 55 -3.02 -15.36 -6.16
C ILE A 55 -2.83 -15.26 -7.68
N ALA A 56 -1.69 -15.70 -8.20
CA ALA A 56 -1.40 -15.72 -9.64
C ALA A 56 -2.43 -16.58 -10.39
N ALA A 57 -2.70 -17.79 -9.89
CA ALA A 57 -3.72 -18.66 -10.44
C ALA A 57 -5.13 -18.06 -10.34
N GLN A 58 -5.46 -17.40 -9.22
CA GLN A 58 -6.78 -16.81 -8.99
C GLN A 58 -7.03 -15.57 -9.87
N LEU A 59 -5.99 -14.78 -10.15
CA LEU A 59 -6.11 -13.52 -10.91
C LEU A 59 -5.77 -13.68 -12.40
N ASP A 60 -5.44 -14.88 -12.85
CA ASP A 60 -4.94 -15.17 -14.21
C ASP A 60 -3.73 -14.28 -14.57
N LEU A 61 -2.76 -14.22 -13.65
CA LEU A 61 -1.55 -13.42 -13.77
C LEU A 61 -0.31 -14.30 -13.54
N SER A 62 0.85 -13.83 -13.98
CA SER A 62 2.11 -14.47 -13.56
C SER A 62 2.44 -14.14 -12.11
N ARG A 63 3.17 -15.02 -11.42
CA ARG A 63 3.71 -14.76 -10.06
C ARG A 63 4.46 -13.42 -9.98
N GLN A 64 5.25 -13.11 -11.01
CA GLN A 64 6.00 -11.85 -11.10
C GLN A 64 5.07 -10.64 -11.20
N ALA A 65 3.96 -10.74 -11.94
CA ALA A 65 2.97 -9.68 -12.02
C ALA A 65 2.28 -9.45 -10.67
N VAL A 66 1.91 -10.52 -9.96
CA VAL A 66 1.36 -10.43 -8.58
C VAL A 66 2.35 -9.77 -7.63
N GLN A 67 3.63 -10.16 -7.65
CA GLN A 67 4.65 -9.54 -6.81
C GLN A 67 4.75 -8.02 -7.08
N ARG A 68 4.68 -7.61 -8.35
CA ARG A 68 4.67 -6.18 -8.72
C ARG A 68 3.42 -5.45 -8.25
N LEU A 69 2.25 -6.10 -8.29
CA LEU A 69 0.99 -5.53 -7.80
C LEU A 69 1.01 -5.35 -6.28
N VAL A 70 1.49 -6.33 -5.54
CA VAL A 70 1.65 -6.22 -4.07
C VAL A 70 2.66 -5.11 -3.73
N ALA A 71 3.80 -5.06 -4.42
CA ALA A 71 4.79 -4.00 -4.22
C ALA A 71 4.22 -2.62 -4.58
N LEU A 72 3.38 -2.52 -5.63
CA LEU A 72 2.68 -1.30 -6.01
C LEU A 72 1.73 -0.85 -4.89
N ALA A 73 0.94 -1.76 -4.32
CA ALA A 73 0.02 -1.44 -3.24
C ALA A 73 0.74 -0.89 -1.99
N VAL A 74 1.91 -1.44 -1.66
CA VAL A 74 2.76 -0.93 -0.58
C VAL A 74 3.35 0.44 -0.95
N GLY A 75 3.91 0.57 -2.16
CA GLY A 75 4.54 1.81 -2.63
C GLY A 75 3.58 3.00 -2.77
N GLU A 76 2.34 2.74 -3.17
CA GLU A 76 1.27 3.74 -3.26
C GLU A 76 0.52 3.99 -1.94
N LYS A 77 0.99 3.38 -0.83
CA LYS A 77 0.35 3.47 0.49
C LYS A 77 -1.14 3.07 0.49
N LEU A 78 -1.52 2.08 -0.33
CA LEU A 78 -2.88 1.51 -0.30
C LEU A 78 -3.12 0.69 0.97
N ILE A 79 -2.04 0.38 1.70
CA ILE A 79 -2.04 -0.44 2.90
C ILE A 79 -1.25 0.33 3.96
N LYS A 80 -1.81 0.42 5.16
CA LYS A 80 -1.09 0.86 6.36
C LYS A 80 -0.86 -0.33 7.27
N PHE A 81 0.37 -0.55 7.70
CA PHE A 81 0.70 -1.59 8.67
C PHE A 81 0.67 -1.01 10.08
N ARG A 82 -0.16 -1.59 10.96
CA ARG A 82 -0.14 -1.30 12.39
C ARG A 82 0.39 -2.52 13.12
N LEU A 83 1.58 -2.40 13.69
CA LEU A 83 2.15 -3.43 14.55
C LEU A 83 1.63 -3.20 15.97
N ASP A 84 0.65 -4.00 16.38
CA ASP A 84 0.10 -3.96 17.74
C ASP A 84 0.85 -4.96 18.62
N HIS A 85 2.10 -4.62 18.98
CA HIS A 85 2.93 -5.43 19.85
C HIS A 85 3.63 -4.56 20.89
N PRO A 86 3.45 -4.82 22.20
CA PRO A 86 4.22 -4.13 23.22
C PRO A 86 5.67 -4.57 23.10
N LEU A 87 6.51 -3.72 22.53
CA LEU A 87 7.95 -3.92 22.59
C LEU A 87 8.36 -3.62 24.03
N ALA A 88 8.49 -4.67 24.84
CA ALA A 88 8.71 -4.58 26.29
C ALA A 88 9.83 -3.59 26.68
N THR A 89 10.88 -3.52 25.85
CA THR A 89 11.99 -2.55 26.00
C THR A 89 11.54 -1.10 25.93
N GLY A 90 10.63 -0.76 25.01
CA GLY A 90 10.09 0.60 24.86
C GLY A 90 9.23 1.00 26.07
N MET A 91 8.42 0.09 26.58
CA MET A 91 7.58 0.34 27.76
C MET A 91 8.42 0.64 29.01
N ALA A 92 9.46 -0.16 29.27
CA ALA A 92 10.34 0.05 30.41
C ALA A 92 11.09 1.40 30.33
N LEU A 93 11.51 1.81 29.12
CA LEU A 93 12.15 3.11 28.91
C LEU A 93 11.17 4.26 29.11
N ALA A 94 9.94 4.16 28.57
CA ALA A 94 8.90 5.17 28.73
C ALA A 94 8.59 5.45 30.20
N GLU A 95 8.43 4.40 31.02
CA GLU A 95 8.19 4.56 32.46
C GLU A 95 9.36 5.22 33.19
N ARG A 96 10.60 4.85 32.87
CA ARG A 96 11.78 5.51 33.42
C ARG A 96 11.84 6.99 33.05
N LEU A 97 11.49 7.35 31.82
CA LEU A 97 11.43 8.74 31.37
C LEU A 97 10.33 9.52 32.10
N LYS A 98 9.14 8.94 32.27
CA LYS A 98 8.04 9.56 33.03
C LYS A 98 8.46 9.85 34.47
N GLN A 99 9.05 8.88 35.16
CA GLN A 99 9.49 9.05 36.54
C GLN A 99 10.62 10.08 36.67
N ARG A 100 11.59 10.06 35.75
CA ARG A 100 12.74 10.96 35.79
C ARG A 100 12.37 12.42 35.53
N PHE A 101 11.44 12.65 34.60
CA PHE A 101 11.09 14.00 34.13
C PHE A 101 9.69 14.46 34.57
N ALA A 102 9.01 13.70 35.44
CA ALA A 102 7.65 13.95 35.90
C ALA A 102 6.65 14.18 34.74
N LEU A 103 6.74 13.36 33.69
CA LEU A 103 5.85 13.45 32.53
C LEU A 103 4.52 12.76 32.81
N GLU A 104 3.40 13.41 32.44
CA GLU A 104 2.07 12.79 32.45
C GLU A 104 2.00 11.62 31.47
N PHE A 105 2.64 11.78 30.31
CA PHE A 105 2.65 10.79 29.24
C PHE A 105 4.03 10.71 28.59
N CYS A 106 4.46 9.49 28.31
CA CYS A 106 5.63 9.20 27.47
C CYS A 106 5.35 7.91 26.71
N ASP A 107 5.70 7.91 25.44
CA ASP A 107 5.68 6.72 24.59
C ASP A 107 7.01 6.65 23.85
N VAL A 108 7.46 5.43 23.58
CA VAL A 108 8.76 5.16 22.94
C VAL A 108 8.52 4.26 21.75
N ALA A 109 8.63 4.85 20.57
CA ALA A 109 8.56 4.11 19.31
C ALA A 109 9.94 3.52 18.96
N PRO A 110 9.97 2.36 18.28
CA PRO A 110 11.19 1.82 17.69
C PRO A 110 11.77 2.78 16.66
N SER A 111 13.10 2.75 16.55
CA SER A 111 13.83 3.43 15.47
C SER A 111 14.60 2.39 14.67
N ASP A 112 14.73 2.63 13.37
CA ASP A 112 15.59 1.85 12.49
C ASP A 112 17.04 2.36 12.63
N PRO A 113 18.00 1.54 13.09
CA PRO A 113 19.40 1.94 13.19
C PRO A 113 20.01 2.38 11.86
N ALA A 114 19.51 1.88 10.73
CA ALA A 114 19.95 2.27 9.39
C ALA A 114 19.38 3.63 8.94
N ALA A 115 18.32 4.10 9.59
CA ALA A 115 17.65 5.36 9.29
C ALA A 115 17.37 6.18 10.55
N PRO A 116 18.41 6.65 11.27
CA PRO A 116 18.26 7.29 12.59
C PRO A 116 17.50 8.61 12.58
N SER A 117 17.40 9.27 11.41
CA SER A 117 16.62 10.50 11.22
C SER A 117 15.17 10.26 10.80
N SER A 118 14.76 8.99 10.65
CA SER A 118 13.39 8.63 10.32
C SER A 118 12.45 8.99 11.46
N VAL A 119 11.35 9.63 11.11
CA VAL A 119 10.27 9.98 12.06
C VAL A 119 9.14 8.97 12.02
N ALA A 120 9.22 7.91 11.20
CA ALA A 120 8.11 7.00 10.92
C ALA A 120 7.55 6.33 12.19
N GLY A 121 8.43 5.82 13.06
CA GLY A 121 8.01 5.19 14.32
C GLY A 121 7.23 6.15 15.23
N VAL A 122 7.79 7.35 15.46
CA VAL A 122 7.14 8.38 16.30
C VAL A 122 5.87 8.92 15.65
N ALA A 123 5.86 9.08 14.33
CA ALA A 123 4.69 9.52 13.58
C ALA A 123 3.52 8.53 13.74
N GLY A 124 3.77 7.23 13.59
CA GLY A 124 2.76 6.20 13.80
C GLY A 124 2.22 6.17 15.24
N ALA A 125 3.10 6.28 16.24
CA ALA A 125 2.69 6.33 17.64
C ALA A 125 1.84 7.59 17.95
N LEU A 126 2.25 8.75 17.42
CA LEU A 126 1.50 10.00 17.55
C LEU A 126 0.15 9.91 16.85
N ALA A 127 0.07 9.34 15.64
CA ALA A 127 -1.18 9.15 14.91
C ALA A 127 -2.17 8.27 15.70
N ALA A 128 -1.71 7.16 16.27
CA ALA A 128 -2.53 6.29 17.11
C ALA A 128 -3.02 6.98 18.40
N ARG A 129 -2.21 7.89 18.96
CA ARG A 129 -2.62 8.70 20.11
C ARG A 129 -3.64 9.77 19.72
N LEU A 130 -3.41 10.48 18.62
CA LEU A 130 -4.30 11.51 18.11
C LEU A 130 -5.65 10.92 17.73
N HIS A 131 -5.68 9.78 17.05
CA HIS A 131 -6.92 9.07 16.74
C HIS A 131 -7.72 8.81 18.01
N ARG A 132 -7.11 8.23 19.07
CA ARG A 132 -7.79 8.01 20.36
C ARG A 132 -8.30 9.28 21.03
N LEU A 133 -7.58 10.39 20.92
CA LEU A 133 -8.01 11.68 21.47
C LEU A 133 -9.18 12.27 20.70
N LEU A 134 -9.15 12.16 19.38
CA LEU A 134 -10.13 12.72 18.46
C LEU A 134 -11.40 11.88 18.34
N SER A 135 -11.33 10.56 18.57
CA SER A 135 -12.51 9.68 18.62
C SER A 135 -13.37 9.87 19.86
N ALA A 136 -12.95 10.72 20.81
CA ALA A 136 -13.77 11.04 21.98
C ALA A 136 -15.00 11.87 21.58
N LYS A 137 -16.17 11.56 22.18
CA LYS A 137 -17.43 12.27 21.87
C LYS A 137 -17.45 13.74 22.31
N ALA A 138 -16.54 14.14 23.20
CA ALA A 138 -16.47 15.50 23.69
C ALA A 138 -15.66 16.37 22.71
N PRO A 139 -16.12 17.58 22.38
CA PRO A 139 -15.35 18.49 21.54
C PRO A 139 -14.02 18.83 22.22
N ALA A 140 -12.91 18.64 21.49
CA ALA A 140 -11.57 18.92 21.97
C ALA A 140 -10.97 20.10 21.22
N ILE A 141 -10.35 21.03 21.96
CA ILE A 141 -9.52 22.10 21.38
C ILE A 141 -8.08 21.62 21.41
N ILE A 142 -7.43 21.56 20.25
CA ILE A 142 -6.05 21.08 20.11
C ILE A 142 -5.18 22.20 19.54
N CYS A 143 -4.11 22.54 20.26
CA CYS A 143 -3.06 23.41 19.75
C CYS A 143 -2.08 22.60 18.92
N VAL A 144 -1.79 23.05 17.70
CA VAL A 144 -0.95 22.33 16.74
C VAL A 144 0.28 23.17 16.41
N GLY A 145 1.46 22.57 16.58
CA GLY A 145 2.73 23.17 16.17
C GLY A 145 3.04 22.96 14.69
N THR A 146 4.30 23.13 14.28
CA THR A 146 4.76 22.81 12.93
C THR A 146 5.91 21.79 12.97
N GLY A 147 6.13 21.06 11.87
CA GLY A 147 7.29 20.17 11.74
C GLY A 147 7.02 18.89 10.97
N ARG A 148 8.11 18.24 10.53
CA ARG A 148 8.07 17.00 9.73
C ARG A 148 7.43 15.83 10.48
N THR A 149 7.66 15.72 11.78
CA THR A 149 7.08 14.66 12.63
C THR A 149 5.56 14.78 12.72
N LEU A 150 5.07 15.99 12.96
CA LEU A 150 3.64 16.24 13.04
C LEU A 150 2.95 15.99 11.69
N ARG A 151 3.53 16.52 10.59
CA ARG A 151 3.00 16.27 9.25
C ARG A 151 2.91 14.77 8.96
N ALA A 152 3.99 14.03 9.24
CA ALA A 152 4.01 12.58 9.05
C ALA A 152 2.94 11.90 9.91
N ALA A 153 2.74 12.30 11.16
CA ALA A 153 1.69 11.75 12.00
C ALA A 153 0.29 12.01 11.45
N VAL A 154 0.01 13.22 10.96
CA VAL A 154 -1.29 13.58 10.38
C VAL A 154 -1.58 12.76 9.11
N GLU A 155 -0.56 12.50 8.27
CA GLU A 155 -0.70 11.63 7.09
C GLU A 155 -1.02 10.16 7.46
N GLU A 156 -0.68 9.73 8.68
CA GLU A 156 -0.97 8.40 9.20
C GLU A 156 -2.34 8.28 9.89
N ILE A 157 -2.98 9.39 10.28
CA ILE A 157 -4.32 9.37 10.90
C ILE A 157 -5.35 8.92 9.85
N ASP A 158 -6.23 8.02 10.26
CA ASP A 158 -7.36 7.57 9.44
C ASP A 158 -8.46 8.64 9.45
N ALA A 159 -9.22 8.76 8.37
CA ALA A 159 -10.37 9.64 8.33
C ALA A 159 -11.32 9.30 9.49
N LEU A 160 -11.71 10.32 10.25
CA LEU A 160 -12.68 10.19 11.33
C LEU A 160 -14.05 10.46 10.73
N ASP A 161 -14.96 9.50 10.85
CA ASP A 161 -16.36 9.61 10.44
C ASP A 161 -17.20 10.42 11.45
#